data_AF-A0A371L9N7-F1
#
_entry.id   AF-A0A371L9N7-F1
#
_cell.length_a   1.000
_cell.length_b   1.000
_cell.length_c   1.000
_cell.angle_alpha   90.00
_cell.angle_beta   90.00
_cell.angle_gamma   90.00
#
_symmetry.space_group_name_H-M   'P 1'
#
loop_
_entity.id
_entity.type
_entity.pdbx_description
1 polymer ?
#
loop_
_entity_poly.entity_id
_entity_poly.type
_entity_poly.pdbx_seq_one_letter_code
_entity_poly.pdbx_strand_id
1 'polypeptide(L)'
;MQRRGVLASLGSLALLSGCVGGSDESSSETKTETKTATTTTANPETTESGQAATTTDECGWPQFCEGSELVRVRVSGGFSGEVVLKPACREDDVELSPGETETLTRQTDAETCDVTLLVDGEVAYDERIQDYEFVMLRVGSDGDLTLQKEEL
;
A
#
# COMPACT_ATOMS: atom_id res chain seq x y z
N MET A 1 36.13 39.42 -2.63
CA MET A 1 37.17 38.94 -3.56
C MET A 1 37.87 37.75 -2.91
N GLN A 2 38.07 36.66 -3.67
CA GLN A 2 39.07 35.60 -3.44
C GLN A 2 38.82 34.65 -2.22
N ARG A 3 38.86 33.31 -2.31
CA ARG A 3 39.41 32.38 -3.31
C ARG A 3 38.62 31.07 -3.35
N ARG A 4 38.62 30.47 -4.56
CA ARG A 4 38.20 29.11 -4.88
C ARG A 4 39.14 28.08 -4.23
N GLY A 5 38.58 26.92 -3.87
CA GLY A 5 39.29 25.65 -3.72
C GLY A 5 38.57 24.59 -4.55
N VAL A 6 39.28 23.98 -5.49
CA VAL A 6 38.81 22.95 -6.44
C VAL A 6 39.46 21.62 -6.03
N LEU A 7 38.85 20.53 -6.50
CA LEU A 7 39.36 19.16 -6.70
C LEU A 7 38.81 18.16 -5.68
N ALA A 8 37.85 17.31 -6.06
CA ALA A 8 37.91 16.16 -6.99
C ALA A 8 38.15 14.87 -6.22
N SER A 9 37.16 13.98 -6.24
CA SER A 9 37.42 12.56 -6.06
C SER A 9 36.43 11.76 -6.90
N LEU A 10 36.96 11.16 -7.96
CA LEU A 10 36.34 10.13 -8.77
C LEU A 10 36.50 8.81 -8.00
N GLY A 11 35.41 8.12 -7.71
CA GLY A 11 35.41 6.87 -6.95
C GLY A 11 34.47 5.83 -7.55
N SER A 12 34.99 5.12 -8.55
CA SER A 12 34.74 3.73 -8.94
C SER A 12 33.32 3.14 -8.92
N LEU A 13 32.84 2.85 -10.14
CA LEU A 13 31.86 1.83 -10.47
C LEU A 13 32.33 0.44 -10.03
N ALA A 14 31.52 -0.26 -9.23
CA ALA A 14 31.57 -1.71 -9.09
C ALA A 14 30.27 -2.29 -9.65
N LEU A 15 30.35 -2.82 -10.87
CA LEU A 15 29.33 -3.68 -11.47
C LEU A 15 29.51 -5.08 -10.89
N LEU A 16 28.55 -5.56 -10.11
CA LEU A 16 28.43 -6.98 -9.77
C LEU A 16 27.27 -7.58 -10.56
N SER A 17 27.65 -8.52 -11.43
CA SER A 17 26.84 -9.33 -12.32
C SER A 17 26.38 -10.64 -11.69
N GLY A 18 25.16 -11.07 -12.02
CA GLY A 18 24.70 -12.48 -11.98
C GLY A 18 24.20 -12.96 -10.60
N CYS A 19 23.15 -13.77 -10.47
CA CYS A 19 22.68 -14.84 -11.36
C CYS A 19 21.16 -14.93 -11.47
N VAL A 20 20.74 -15.31 -12.67
CA VAL A 20 19.43 -15.81 -13.07
C VAL A 20 19.38 -17.34 -12.88
N GLY A 21 18.22 -17.86 -12.47
CA GLY A 21 17.86 -19.29 -12.47
C GLY A 21 16.72 -19.51 -11.47
N GLY A 22 15.49 -19.88 -11.83
CA GLY A 22 14.95 -20.47 -13.04
C GLY A 22 14.57 -21.93 -12.80
N SER A 23 13.26 -22.20 -12.72
CA SER A 23 12.59 -23.49 -12.98
C SER A 23 12.81 -24.63 -11.98
N ASP A 24 11.86 -25.51 -11.63
CA ASP A 24 10.46 -25.75 -12.00
C ASP A 24 9.93 -26.86 -11.07
N GLU A 25 8.60 -26.98 -11.00
CA GLU A 25 7.83 -28.21 -10.73
C GLU A 25 7.90 -28.93 -9.37
N SER A 26 6.77 -28.90 -8.65
CA SER A 26 6.21 -30.14 -8.11
C SER A 26 4.69 -30.06 -7.99
N SER A 27 4.03 -30.57 -9.01
CA SER A 27 2.63 -31.00 -8.98
C SER A 27 2.47 -32.16 -8.01
N SER A 28 1.45 -32.09 -7.15
CA SER A 28 0.82 -33.30 -6.61
C SER A 28 -0.69 -33.18 -6.74
N GLU A 29 -1.17 -33.90 -7.75
CA GLU A 29 -2.56 -34.27 -7.94
C GLU A 29 -3.06 -35.06 -6.73
N THR A 30 -4.29 -34.80 -6.28
CA THR A 30 -5.06 -35.81 -5.54
C THR A 30 -6.51 -35.81 -6.02
N LYS A 31 -6.73 -36.75 -6.95
CA LYS A 31 -7.79 -37.78 -6.99
C LYS A 31 -9.23 -37.40 -6.59
N THR A 32 -10.06 -37.45 -7.64
CA THR A 32 -11.50 -37.69 -7.76
C THR A 32 -12.14 -38.70 -6.79
N GLU A 33 -13.37 -38.42 -6.33
CA GLU A 33 -14.61 -39.25 -6.45
C GLU A 33 -15.81 -38.51 -5.79
N THR A 34 -16.79 -38.00 -6.55
CA THR A 34 -18.09 -38.62 -6.91
C THR A 34 -19.08 -38.82 -5.75
N LYS A 35 -20.23 -38.12 -5.74
CA LYS A 35 -21.59 -38.73 -5.82
C LYS A 35 -22.72 -37.68 -5.83
N THR A 36 -23.62 -37.89 -6.78
CA THR A 36 -24.83 -37.12 -7.12
C THR A 36 -26.04 -37.41 -6.21
N ALA A 37 -26.98 -36.45 -6.24
CA ALA A 37 -28.43 -36.50 -6.01
C ALA A 37 -28.95 -36.19 -4.60
N THR A 38 -29.79 -35.15 -4.46
CA THR A 38 -31.26 -35.26 -4.65
C THR A 38 -31.97 -33.90 -4.45
N THR A 39 -32.90 -33.65 -5.37
CA THR A 39 -33.99 -32.67 -5.45
C THR A 39 -34.74 -32.40 -4.13
N THR A 40 -35.15 -31.14 -3.86
CA THR A 40 -36.39 -30.82 -3.13
C THR A 40 -36.87 -29.39 -3.44
N THR A 41 -37.95 -29.34 -4.22
CA THR A 41 -39.15 -28.49 -4.10
C THR A 41 -39.00 -26.95 -4.07
N ALA A 42 -39.36 -26.36 -5.21
CA ALA A 42 -39.91 -25.01 -5.27
C ALA A 42 -41.31 -24.95 -4.64
N ASN A 43 -41.59 -23.92 -3.84
CA ASN A 43 -42.92 -23.35 -3.70
C ASN A 43 -42.81 -21.81 -3.60
N PRO A 44 -43.65 -21.05 -4.32
CA PRO A 44 -43.56 -19.59 -4.41
C PRO A 44 -44.46 -18.88 -3.38
N GLU A 45 -44.40 -17.54 -3.42
CA GLU A 45 -45.22 -16.54 -2.68
C GLU A 45 -44.62 -16.14 -1.32
N THR A 46 -44.12 -14.92 -1.14
CA THR A 46 -44.94 -13.71 -1.10
C THR A 46 -44.07 -12.45 -1.32
N THR A 47 -44.55 -11.55 -2.16
CA THR A 47 -43.99 -10.21 -2.41
C THR A 47 -44.33 -9.27 -1.24
N GLU A 48 -43.34 -8.70 -0.56
CA GLU A 48 -43.52 -7.49 0.25
C GLU A 48 -42.28 -6.60 0.15
N SER A 49 -42.51 -5.40 -0.38
CA SER A 49 -41.64 -4.22 -0.37
C SER A 49 -40.15 -4.44 -0.65
N GLY A 50 -39.84 -4.50 -1.95
CA GLY A 50 -38.53 -4.15 -2.47
C GLY A 50 -38.22 -2.67 -2.24
N GLN A 51 -37.77 -2.35 -1.03
CA GLN A 51 -36.73 -1.33 -0.89
C GLN A 51 -35.42 -2.09 -1.02
N ALA A 52 -34.99 -2.30 -2.26
CA ALA A 52 -33.56 -2.51 -2.50
C ALA A 52 -32.89 -1.30 -1.86
N ALA A 53 -32.21 -1.52 -0.73
CA ALA A 53 -31.25 -0.55 -0.26
C ALA A 53 -30.31 -0.32 -1.44
N THR A 54 -30.43 0.82 -2.09
CA THR A 54 -29.38 1.33 -2.95
C THR A 54 -28.25 1.66 -1.99
N THR A 55 -27.49 0.64 -1.59
CA THR A 55 -26.09 0.83 -1.25
C THR A 55 -25.46 1.28 -2.56
N THR A 56 -25.50 2.59 -2.81
CA THR A 56 -24.70 3.24 -3.84
C THR A 56 -23.24 3.20 -3.40
N ASP A 57 -22.73 2.04 -3.01
CA ASP A 57 -21.30 1.74 -3.04
C ASP A 57 -21.01 1.36 -4.50
N GLU A 58 -21.17 2.34 -5.38
CA GLU A 58 -20.83 2.27 -6.80
C GLU A 58 -19.48 2.96 -7.02
N CYS A 59 -18.52 2.81 -6.10
CA CYS A 59 -17.14 3.17 -6.43
C CYS A 59 -16.68 2.15 -7.50
N GLY A 60 -16.76 2.56 -8.77
CA GLY A 60 -16.73 1.63 -9.90
C GLY A 60 -15.45 0.79 -9.95
N TRP A 61 -15.57 -0.52 -10.14
CA TRP A 61 -14.39 -1.39 -10.24
C TRP A 61 -13.53 -1.03 -11.48
N PRO A 62 -12.18 -1.03 -11.38
CA PRO A 62 -11.34 -1.31 -10.22
C PRO A 62 -10.89 -0.02 -9.52
N GLN A 63 -11.52 0.35 -8.40
CA GLN A 63 -11.06 1.44 -7.54
C GLN A 63 -11.43 1.16 -6.08
N PHE A 64 -10.67 1.73 -5.16
CA PHE A 64 -11.01 1.77 -3.75
C PHE A 64 -11.99 2.91 -3.45
N CYS A 65 -12.98 2.64 -2.59
CA CYS A 65 -14.00 3.61 -2.22
C CYS A 65 -13.52 4.59 -1.13
N GLU A 66 -14.32 5.62 -0.88
CA GLU A 66 -14.27 6.39 0.35
C GLU A 66 -14.22 5.46 1.59
N GLY A 67 -13.43 5.85 2.59
CA GLY A 67 -13.26 5.11 3.84
C GLY A 67 -12.24 3.95 3.77
N SER A 68 -11.80 3.54 2.58
CA SER A 68 -10.71 2.58 2.43
C SER A 68 -9.35 3.15 2.87
N GLU A 69 -8.37 2.30 3.17
CA GLU A 69 -7.01 2.74 3.49
C GLU A 69 -6.28 3.19 2.21
N LEU A 70 -5.67 4.37 2.25
CA LEU A 70 -4.84 4.91 1.18
C LEU A 70 -3.36 4.66 1.48
N VAL A 71 -2.92 5.05 2.68
CA VAL A 71 -1.56 4.76 3.17
C VAL A 71 -1.59 4.41 4.65
N ARG A 72 -0.78 3.44 5.05
CA ARG A 72 -0.50 3.12 6.45
C ARG A 72 1.00 3.25 6.71
N VAL A 73 1.37 4.05 7.71
CA VAL A 73 2.77 4.21 8.12
C VAL A 73 2.94 3.64 9.51
N ARG A 74 3.94 2.78 9.71
CA ARG A 74 4.28 2.23 11.02
C ARG A 74 5.74 2.51 11.36
N VAL A 75 5.96 3.15 12.50
CA VAL A 75 7.30 3.47 13.01
C VAL A 75 7.69 2.43 14.05
N SER A 76 8.91 1.88 13.94
CA SER A 76 9.46 0.99 14.94
C SER A 76 9.57 1.69 16.30
N GLY A 77 9.21 1.01 17.39
CA GLY A 77 9.40 1.55 18.75
C GLY A 77 10.86 1.74 19.16
N GLY A 78 11.80 1.11 18.44
CA GLY A 78 13.24 1.28 18.65
C GLY A 78 13.86 2.41 17.83
N PHE A 79 13.07 3.11 17.00
CA PHE A 79 13.55 4.25 16.22
C PHE A 79 13.76 5.47 17.14
N SER A 80 14.78 6.30 16.86
CA SER A 80 15.12 7.46 17.68
C SER A 80 15.11 8.79 16.92
N GLY A 81 14.75 8.76 15.64
CA GLY A 81 14.72 9.94 14.77
C GLY A 81 13.33 10.56 14.64
N GLU A 82 13.21 11.44 13.64
CA GLU A 82 11.96 12.09 13.26
C GLU A 82 11.33 11.40 12.04
N VAL A 83 10.00 11.20 12.05
CA VAL A 83 9.25 10.74 10.87
C VAL A 83 8.12 11.73 10.60
N VAL A 84 8.04 12.23 9.37
CA VAL A 84 6.98 13.14 8.93
C VAL A 84 6.35 12.61 7.65
N LEU A 85 5.05 12.33 7.70
CA LEU A 85 4.22 12.00 6.54
C LEU A 85 3.62 13.29 5.98
N LYS A 86 3.77 13.51 4.67
CA LYS A 86 3.24 14.67 3.95
C LYS A 86 2.31 14.21 2.83
N PRO A 87 1.01 14.08 3.10
CA PRO A 87 0.02 13.73 2.09
C PRO A 87 -0.50 15.00 1.41
N ALA A 88 -0.25 15.17 0.12
CA ALA A 88 -0.71 16.34 -0.64
C ALA A 88 -2.24 16.45 -0.77
N CYS A 89 -2.96 15.35 -0.50
CA CYS A 89 -4.42 15.31 -0.43
C CYS A 89 -4.97 15.81 0.93
N ARG A 90 -4.13 16.22 1.87
CA ARG A 90 -4.52 16.81 3.15
C ARG A 90 -3.84 18.18 3.33
N GLU A 91 -4.35 18.96 4.28
CA GLU A 91 -3.80 20.29 4.57
C GLU A 91 -2.59 20.23 5.50
N ASP A 92 -2.51 19.19 6.34
CA ASP A 92 -1.53 19.06 7.41
C ASP A 92 -0.52 17.92 7.17
N ASP A 93 0.72 18.19 7.54
CA ASP A 93 1.76 17.16 7.71
C ASP A 93 1.50 16.38 9.01
N VAL A 94 1.81 15.09 9.03
CA VAL A 94 1.65 14.22 10.21
C VAL A 94 3.01 13.81 10.75
N GLU A 95 3.33 14.24 11.97
CA GLU A 95 4.52 13.79 12.71
C GLU A 95 4.21 12.46 13.41
N LEU A 96 5.07 11.45 13.22
CA LEU A 96 4.91 10.14 13.84
C LEU A 96 6.00 9.88 14.88
N SER A 97 5.57 9.48 16.07
CA SER A 97 6.43 9.08 17.18
C SER A 97 6.94 7.63 17.01
N PRO A 98 8.07 7.27 17.64
CA PRO A 98 8.50 5.88 17.72
C PRO A 98 7.43 4.96 18.30
N GLY A 99 7.11 3.89 17.57
CA GLY A 99 6.07 2.91 17.95
C GLY A 99 4.66 3.27 17.47
N GLU A 100 4.48 4.44 16.88
CA GLU A 100 3.20 4.90 16.34
C GLU A 100 2.84 4.19 15.03
N THR A 101 1.55 4.16 14.74
CA THR A 101 1.01 3.75 13.45
C THR A 101 -0.05 4.75 13.04
N GLU A 102 0.17 5.39 11.90
CA GLU A 102 -0.79 6.29 11.28
C GLU A 102 -1.46 5.62 10.09
N THR A 103 -2.75 5.88 9.89
CA THR A 103 -3.50 5.36 8.75
C THR A 103 -4.30 6.48 8.12
N LEU A 104 -3.93 6.82 6.89
CA LEU A 104 -4.70 7.74 6.07
C LEU A 104 -5.76 6.97 5.30
N THR A 105 -7.01 7.31 5.52
CA THR A 105 -8.14 6.77 4.76
C THR A 105 -8.55 7.69 3.63
N ARG A 106 -9.18 7.13 2.59
CA ARG A 106 -9.78 7.89 1.49
C ARG A 106 -10.96 8.71 1.99
N GLN A 107 -11.02 9.99 1.63
CA GLN A 107 -12.13 10.90 1.96
C GLN A 107 -13.16 11.01 0.83
N THR A 108 -12.82 10.50 -0.36
CA THR A 108 -13.71 10.44 -1.52
C THR A 108 -13.43 9.17 -2.31
N ASP A 109 -14.39 8.73 -3.12
CA ASP A 109 -14.20 7.61 -4.04
C ASP A 109 -13.07 7.90 -5.05
N ALA A 110 -12.30 6.85 -5.37
CA ALA A 110 -11.11 6.95 -6.22
C ALA A 110 -10.14 8.08 -5.84
N GLU A 111 -10.01 8.36 -4.55
CA GLU A 111 -9.01 9.32 -4.10
C GLU A 111 -7.60 8.84 -4.47
N THR A 112 -6.86 9.74 -5.12
CA THR A 112 -5.43 9.62 -5.40
C THR A 112 -4.68 10.65 -4.55
N CYS A 113 -3.47 10.33 -4.12
CA CYS A 113 -2.71 11.22 -3.26
C CYS A 113 -1.22 11.12 -3.57
N ASP A 114 -0.57 12.26 -3.80
CA ASP A 114 0.88 12.36 -3.80
C ASP A 114 1.35 12.33 -2.33
N VAL A 115 2.20 11.38 -1.98
CA VAL A 115 2.63 11.11 -0.60
C VAL A 115 4.15 11.16 -0.53
N THR A 116 4.66 12.04 0.32
CA THR A 116 6.08 12.11 0.67
C THR A 116 6.26 11.68 2.14
N LEU A 117 7.20 10.78 2.42
CA LEU A 117 7.61 10.43 3.78
C LEU A 117 9.05 10.91 4.01
N LEU A 118 9.25 11.72 5.04
CA LEU A 118 10.56 12.12 5.53
C LEU A 118 10.97 11.25 6.72
N VAL A 119 12.23 10.81 6.74
CA VAL A 119 12.88 10.17 7.88
C VAL A 119 14.14 10.99 8.17
N ASP A 120 14.23 11.54 9.38
CA ASP A 120 15.30 12.47 9.80
C ASP A 120 15.51 13.66 8.83
N GLY A 121 14.41 14.15 8.26
CA GLY A 121 14.40 15.25 7.29
C GLY A 121 14.81 14.88 5.86
N GLU A 122 15.18 13.63 5.60
CA GLU A 122 15.50 13.11 4.26
C GLU A 122 14.29 12.42 3.64
N VAL A 123 14.09 12.58 2.33
CA VAL A 123 13.00 11.92 1.59
C VAL A 123 13.28 10.42 1.48
N ALA A 124 12.48 9.61 2.17
CA ALA A 124 12.55 8.15 2.15
C ALA A 124 11.54 7.52 1.18
N TYR A 125 10.42 8.20 0.93
CA TYR A 125 9.38 7.80 -0.02
C TYR A 125 8.76 9.04 -0.66
N ASP A 126 8.49 9.00 -1.96
CA ASP A 126 7.84 10.09 -2.70
C ASP A 126 7.14 9.54 -3.95
N GLU A 127 5.87 9.16 -3.80
CA GLU A 127 5.08 8.60 -4.90
C GLU A 127 3.62 9.01 -4.84
N ARG A 128 2.96 8.93 -6.01
CA ARG A 128 1.52 9.09 -6.15
C ARG A 128 0.82 7.74 -5.99
N ILE A 129 0.04 7.61 -4.92
CA ILE A 129 -0.81 6.44 -4.69
C ILE A 129 -2.06 6.59 -5.56
N GLN A 130 -2.31 5.59 -6.41
CA GLN A 130 -3.47 5.58 -7.30
C GLN A 130 -4.75 5.14 -6.57
N ASP A 131 -5.87 5.31 -7.26
CA ASP A 131 -7.22 4.98 -6.79
C ASP A 131 -7.46 3.47 -6.62
N TYR A 132 -6.68 2.65 -7.30
CA TYR A 132 -6.68 1.19 -7.19
C TYR A 132 -5.56 0.63 -6.29
N GLU A 133 -4.82 1.49 -5.57
CA GLU A 133 -3.62 1.10 -4.82
C GLU A 133 -3.73 1.37 -3.32
N PHE A 134 -3.12 0.52 -2.49
CA PHE A 134 -2.88 0.78 -1.08
C PHE A 134 -1.40 0.57 -0.77
N VAL A 135 -0.84 1.44 0.08
CA VAL A 135 0.58 1.37 0.45
C VAL A 135 0.76 1.26 1.97
N MET A 136 1.57 0.29 2.40
CA MET A 136 2.06 0.17 3.76
C MET A 136 3.56 0.48 3.80
N LEU A 137 3.91 1.50 4.58
CA LEU A 137 5.28 1.92 4.84
C LEU A 137 5.67 1.53 6.27
N ARG A 138 6.83 0.90 6.42
CA ARG A 138 7.39 0.59 7.74
C ARG A 138 8.77 1.21 7.88
N VAL A 139 8.93 2.06 8.89
CA VAL A 139 10.23 2.62 9.29
C VAL A 139 10.84 1.69 10.35
N GLY A 140 12.00 1.11 10.05
CA GLY A 140 12.77 0.25 10.94
C GLY A 140 13.40 1.01 12.10
N SER A 141 14.06 0.28 13.03
CA SER A 141 14.79 0.93 14.14
C SER A 141 15.97 1.78 13.65
N ASP A 142 16.49 1.46 12.47
CA ASP A 142 17.72 2.05 11.94
C ASP A 142 17.40 3.12 10.87
N GLY A 143 16.12 3.46 10.71
CA GLY A 143 15.62 4.40 9.69
C GLY A 143 15.40 3.79 8.31
N ASP A 144 15.64 2.48 8.14
CA ASP A 144 15.35 1.77 6.89
C ASP A 144 13.85 1.74 6.58
N LEU A 145 13.50 1.87 5.31
CA LEU A 145 12.10 1.83 4.85
C LEU A 145 11.80 0.48 4.19
N THR A 146 10.75 -0.19 4.66
CA THR A 146 10.15 -1.33 3.96
C THR A 146 8.80 -0.94 3.38
N LEU A 147 8.60 -1.22 2.09
CA LEU A 147 7.39 -0.94 1.34
C LEU A 147 6.60 -2.24 1.06
N GLN A 148 5.29 -2.20 1.27
CA GLN A 148 4.34 -3.18 0.75
C GLN A 148 3.24 -2.44 0.01
N LYS A 149 2.97 -2.85 -1.24
CA LYS A 149 1.95 -2.26 -2.10
C LYS A 149 0.94 -3.31 -2.47
N GLU A 150 -0.34 -2.96 -2.38
CA GLU A 150 -1.47 -3.77 -2.81
C GLU A 150 -2.22 -3.05 -3.93
N GLU A 151 -2.64 -3.81 -4.95
CA GLU A 151 -3.38 -3.32 -6.12
C GLU A 151 -4.61 -4.21 -6.33
N LEU A 152 -5.72 -3.63 -6.78
CA LEU A 152 -6.99 -4.35 -7.06
C LEU A 152 -7.01 -5.10 -8.39
#